data_AF-A0A561BUH6-F1
#
_entry.id   AF-A0A561BUH6-F1
#
_cell.length_a   1.000
_cell.length_b   1.000
_cell.length_c   1.000
_cell.angle_alpha   90.00
_cell.angle_beta   90.00
_cell.angle_gamma   90.00
#
_symmetry.space_group_name_H-M   'P 1'
#
loop_
_entity.id
_entity.type
_entity.pdbx_description
1 polymer ?
#
loop_
_entity_poly.entity_id
_entity_poly.type
_entity_poly.pdbx_seq_one_letter_code
_entity_poly.pdbx_strand_id
1 'polypeptide(L)'
;MRGRVSLRGRVMLAYGLLALGFAVVLAVVSWNVVSSHLIDQRISSAEVETADNAAALHYGIFGPSRPCRPVRETPECSGPAPARDVDIAGLLSTLPSTDSAASMVFYDGTWYSATGRPADLPADLVAAVRADRPASRRMEVSGQQVLAVGVPLSPPGAAYFEWHPMTALDDTLRTVKLTLVVAAIMTALLGLAVGRLASTVALRPLAKLTDVASEVARGQLDARLQAEDDRDLGGLARSFNQTAANLQRRVAADARFAGDVSHELRTPLMTMLNSMQLIQNHRDELPAVVREPVDLLGDDLDRFRRLVVDLLEISRDDGGDQGSREIVRIADLVRAAADATAGRQVTTVEPEAEQLTLQADKRRLERVVANLVENAEDHAGGCKGVTVTAGGLGVVITVDDSGPGIPDEHLDRIFERFGRADPTGGGRGVGLGLAIVARHVQWHQGTIQAGKRPEGGARFTVELPAT
;
A
#
# COMPACT_ATOMS: atom_id res chain seq x y z
N MET A 1 3.63 -9.54 -13.25
CA MET A 1 2.87 -8.71 -12.29
C MET A 1 3.70 -7.50 -11.89
N ARG A 2 3.50 -6.32 -12.50
CA ARG A 2 4.13 -5.07 -12.06
C ARG A 2 3.33 -4.55 -10.86
N GLY A 3 3.79 -4.82 -9.65
CA GLY A 3 3.20 -4.28 -8.43
C GLY A 3 3.15 -2.75 -8.51
N ARG A 4 1.96 -2.16 -8.65
CA ARG A 4 1.80 -0.71 -8.65
C ARG A 4 2.12 -0.21 -7.24
N VAL A 5 3.24 0.49 -7.11
CA VAL A 5 3.61 1.20 -5.88
C VAL A 5 2.46 2.13 -5.49
N SER A 6 1.99 1.99 -4.25
CA SER A 6 0.90 2.81 -3.68
C SER A 6 1.27 4.30 -3.71
N LEU A 7 0.26 5.19 -3.71
CA LEU A 7 0.50 6.63 -3.71
C LEU A 7 1.42 7.06 -2.56
N ARG A 8 1.22 6.46 -1.38
CA ARG A 8 2.08 6.62 -0.20
C ARG A 8 3.52 6.19 -0.45
N GLY A 9 3.73 5.06 -1.13
CA GLY A 9 5.06 4.60 -1.53
C GLY A 9 5.76 5.54 -2.51
N ARG A 10 5.01 6.13 -3.45
CA ARG A 10 5.55 7.09 -4.42
C ARG A 10 5.99 8.40 -3.76
N VAL A 11 5.18 8.95 -2.85
CA VAL A 11 5.54 10.19 -2.12
C VAL A 11 6.76 9.94 -1.23
N MET A 12 6.80 8.82 -0.50
CA MET A 12 7.96 8.43 0.31
C MET A 12 9.24 8.31 -0.54
N LEU A 13 9.17 7.61 -1.69
CA LEU A 13 10.29 7.48 -2.61
C LEU A 13 10.72 8.82 -3.20
N ALA A 14 9.78 9.70 -3.55
CA ALA A 14 10.09 11.02 -4.08
C ALA A 14 10.88 11.87 -3.09
N TYR A 15 10.46 11.92 -1.82
CA TYR A 15 11.21 12.62 -0.76
C TYR A 15 12.59 12.00 -0.52
N GLY A 16 12.68 10.67 -0.48
CA GLY A 16 13.97 9.98 -0.32
C GLY A 16 14.93 10.25 -1.47
N LEU A 17 14.45 10.20 -2.72
CA LEU A 17 15.24 10.46 -3.92
C LEU A 17 15.66 11.93 -4.03
N LEU A 18 14.78 12.88 -3.68
CA LEU A 18 15.13 14.31 -3.64
C LEU A 18 16.19 14.58 -2.57
N ALA A 19 16.03 14.04 -1.37
CA ALA A 19 17.00 14.18 -0.28
C ALA A 19 18.35 13.55 -0.66
N LEU A 20 18.34 12.36 -1.26
CA LEU A 20 19.54 11.70 -1.75
C LEU A 20 20.22 12.52 -2.86
N GLY A 21 19.46 13.00 -3.85
CA GLY A 21 19.98 13.81 -4.94
C GLY A 21 20.66 15.09 -4.44
N PHE A 22 20.00 15.81 -3.53
CA PHE A 22 20.58 17.00 -2.91
C PHE A 22 21.85 16.68 -2.11
N ALA A 23 21.83 15.60 -1.32
CA ALA A 23 22.99 15.18 -0.53
C ALA A 23 24.17 14.76 -1.40
N VAL A 24 23.92 14.07 -2.52
CA VAL A 24 24.96 13.68 -3.49
C VAL A 24 25.57 14.91 -4.15
N VAL A 25 24.76 15.87 -4.60
CA VAL A 25 25.26 17.13 -5.18
C VAL A 25 26.13 17.87 -4.18
N LEU A 26 25.65 18.04 -2.94
CA LEU A 26 26.42 18.71 -1.90
C LEU A 26 27.73 17.97 -1.60
N ALA A 27 27.69 16.64 -1.46
CA ALA A 27 28.87 15.82 -1.21
C ALA A 27 29.91 15.91 -2.34
N VAL A 28 29.47 15.91 -3.60
CA VAL A 28 30.37 16.07 -4.76
C VAL A 28 31.00 17.45 -4.77
N VAL A 29 30.22 18.52 -4.53
CA VAL A 29 30.76 19.88 -4.46
C VAL A 29 31.75 20.03 -3.30
N SER A 30 31.38 19.58 -2.10
CA SER A 30 32.27 19.61 -0.93
C SER A 30 33.54 18.80 -1.15
N TRP A 31 33.44 17.60 -1.75
CA TRP A 31 34.62 16.80 -2.09
C TRP A 31 35.56 17.54 -3.03
N ASN A 32 35.04 18.13 -4.11
CA ASN A 32 35.87 18.85 -5.07
C ASN A 32 36.57 20.04 -4.41
N VAL A 33 35.84 20.87 -3.67
CA VAL A 33 36.40 22.05 -3.00
C VAL A 33 37.43 21.69 -1.93
N VAL A 34 37.13 20.71 -1.07
CA VAL A 34 38.02 20.33 0.03
C VAL A 34 39.26 19.63 -0.50
N SER A 35 39.11 18.69 -1.45
CA SER A 35 40.25 17.97 -1.99
C SER A 35 41.19 18.85 -2.80
N SER A 36 40.67 19.76 -3.63
CA SER A 36 41.53 20.71 -4.36
C SER A 36 42.31 21.60 -3.39
N HIS A 37 41.64 22.13 -2.37
CA HIS A 37 42.28 23.00 -1.38
C HIS A 37 43.38 22.28 -0.59
N LEU A 38 43.12 21.06 -0.11
CA LEU A 38 44.09 20.28 0.66
C LEU A 38 45.30 19.85 -0.20
N ILE A 39 45.06 19.48 -1.47
CA ILE A 39 46.14 19.12 -2.40
C ILE A 39 47.01 20.34 -2.70
N ASP A 40 46.41 21.48 -3.03
CA ASP A 40 47.14 22.71 -3.34
C ASP A 40 47.95 23.20 -2.13
N GLN A 41 47.36 23.15 -0.93
CA GLN A 41 48.07 23.47 0.31
C GLN A 41 49.25 22.53 0.55
N ARG A 42 49.08 21.23 0.33
CA ARG A 42 50.15 20.24 0.52
C ARG A 42 51.29 20.45 -0.48
N ILE A 43 50.98 20.73 -1.74
CA ILE A 43 51.99 21.03 -2.78
C ILE A 43 52.76 22.30 -2.42
N SER A 44 52.05 23.40 -2.11
CA SER A 44 52.71 24.67 -1.77
C SER A 44 53.58 24.54 -0.52
N SER A 45 53.13 23.81 0.51
CA SER A 45 53.93 23.61 1.72
C SER A 45 55.19 22.78 1.45
N ALA A 46 55.08 21.71 0.65
CA ALA A 46 56.22 20.90 0.25
C ALA A 46 57.23 21.67 -0.60
N GLU A 47 56.76 22.55 -1.49
CA GLU A 47 57.63 23.41 -2.30
C GLU A 47 58.41 24.41 -1.45
N VAL A 48 57.76 25.05 -0.47
CA VAL A 48 58.41 25.98 0.47
C VAL A 48 59.43 25.25 1.34
N GLU A 49 59.05 24.10 1.93
CA GLU A 49 59.94 23.29 2.78
C GLU A 49 61.19 22.81 1.99
N THR A 50 60.99 22.34 0.75
CA THR A 50 62.11 21.93 -0.12
C THR A 50 63.00 23.11 -0.49
N ALA A 51 62.44 24.29 -0.74
CA ALA A 51 63.21 25.48 -1.07
C ALA A 51 64.05 25.98 0.13
N ASP A 52 63.49 25.94 1.35
CA ASP A 52 64.20 26.28 2.59
C ASP A 52 65.34 25.28 2.85
N ASN A 53 65.09 23.98 2.67
CA ASN A 53 66.11 22.93 2.78
C ASN A 53 67.19 23.08 1.71
N ALA A 54 66.82 23.41 0.47
CA ALA A 54 67.77 23.70 -0.61
C ALA A 54 68.65 24.91 -0.29
N ALA A 55 68.08 25.97 0.30
CA ALA A 55 68.83 27.16 0.71
C ALA A 55 69.81 26.86 1.85
N ALA A 56 69.40 26.07 2.85
CA ALA A 56 70.27 25.61 3.93
C ALA A 56 71.42 24.75 3.39
N LEU A 57 71.13 23.82 2.48
CA LEU A 57 72.13 22.98 1.82
C LEU A 57 73.08 23.81 0.94
N HIS A 58 72.55 24.78 0.19
CA HIS A 58 73.36 25.71 -0.59
C HIS A 58 74.35 26.48 0.29
N TYR A 59 73.90 27.00 1.44
CA TYR A 59 74.77 27.68 2.37
C TYR A 59 75.81 26.72 3.00
N GLY A 60 75.45 25.46 3.26
CA GLY A 60 76.39 24.46 3.75
C GLY A 60 77.48 24.09 2.74
N ILE A 61 77.14 24.01 1.44
CA ILE A 61 78.08 23.62 0.37
C ILE A 61 78.92 24.81 -0.12
N PHE A 62 78.30 25.98 -0.30
CA PHE A 62 78.89 27.16 -0.96
C PHE A 62 79.08 28.36 -0.03
N GLY A 63 78.71 28.23 1.25
CA GLY A 63 78.89 29.28 2.25
C GLY A 63 80.38 29.57 2.51
N PRO A 64 80.68 30.76 3.06
CA PRO A 64 82.06 31.15 3.32
C PRO A 64 82.68 30.20 4.36
N SER A 65 83.86 29.67 4.05
CA SER A 65 84.64 28.79 4.95
C SER A 65 85.10 29.47 6.25
N ARG A 66 84.86 30.78 6.40
CA ARG A 66 85.07 31.58 7.62
C ARG A 66 83.87 32.49 7.87
N PRO A 67 83.38 32.65 9.11
CA PRO A 67 82.29 33.57 9.43
C PRO A 67 82.69 35.01 9.09
N CYS A 68 81.79 35.75 8.43
CA CYS A 68 81.97 37.16 8.12
C CYS A 68 82.24 37.95 9.41
N ARG A 69 83.45 38.51 9.55
CA ARG A 69 83.73 39.52 10.58
C ARG A 69 83.41 40.90 10.00
N PRO A 70 82.45 41.65 10.55
CA PRO A 70 82.26 43.03 10.13
C PRO A 70 83.45 43.86 10.66
N VAL A 71 84.39 44.21 9.78
CA VAL A 71 85.41 45.24 10.06
C VAL A 71 85.10 46.46 9.21
N ARG A 72 85.24 47.64 9.81
CA ARG A 72 84.65 48.93 9.38
C ARG A 72 85.15 49.49 8.05
N GLU A 73 86.13 48.90 7.36
CA GLU A 73 86.75 49.56 6.18
C GLU A 73 87.02 48.67 4.96
N THR A 74 86.93 47.33 5.05
CA THR A 74 86.86 46.45 3.86
C THR A 74 86.14 45.15 4.21
N PRO A 75 85.06 44.74 3.51
CA PRO A 75 84.49 43.42 3.69
C PRO A 75 85.40 42.37 3.04
N GLU A 76 86.20 41.66 3.83
CA GLU A 76 86.77 40.36 3.42
C GLU A 76 85.68 39.28 3.48
N CYS A 77 84.71 39.40 2.58
CA CYS A 77 83.81 38.30 2.27
C CYS A 77 84.45 37.51 1.12
N SER A 78 84.88 36.28 1.38
CA SER A 78 85.17 35.34 0.30
C SER A 78 83.87 35.14 -0.50
N GLY A 79 83.91 35.29 -1.83
CA GLY A 79 82.79 34.86 -2.67
C GLY A 79 82.47 33.38 -2.45
N PRO A 80 81.28 32.91 -2.85
CA PRO A 80 80.89 31.50 -2.67
C PRO A 80 81.90 30.62 -3.40
N ALA A 81 82.77 29.99 -2.64
CA ALA A 81 83.72 29.00 -3.11
C ALA A 81 83.41 27.73 -2.32
N PRO A 82 83.28 26.56 -2.97
CA PRO A 82 83.01 25.32 -2.28
C PRO A 82 84.06 25.14 -1.17
N ALA A 83 83.62 24.93 0.06
CA ALA A 83 84.55 24.65 1.14
C ALA A 83 85.33 23.37 0.76
N ARG A 84 86.65 23.38 0.96
CA ARG A 84 87.47 22.18 0.74
C ARG A 84 87.06 21.14 1.79
N ASP A 85 86.72 19.92 1.35
CA ASP A 85 86.28 18.78 2.17
C ASP A 85 84.90 18.91 2.84
N VAL A 86 83.86 19.32 2.10
CA VAL A 86 82.46 19.30 2.60
C VAL A 86 81.89 17.88 2.59
N ASP A 87 81.47 17.39 3.77
CA ASP A 87 80.68 16.16 3.88
C ASP A 87 79.22 16.42 3.49
N ILE A 88 78.92 16.28 2.19
CA ILE A 88 77.58 16.48 1.62
C ILE A 88 76.58 15.48 2.20
N ALA A 89 76.99 14.24 2.45
CA ALA A 89 76.12 13.23 3.05
C ALA A 89 75.76 13.58 4.50
N GLY A 90 76.75 14.04 5.27
CA GLY A 90 76.55 14.59 6.61
C GLY A 90 75.59 15.78 6.62
N LEU A 91 75.77 16.75 5.72
CA LEU A 91 74.87 17.91 5.61
C LEU A 91 73.43 17.50 5.28
N LEU A 92 73.22 16.60 4.33
CA LEU A 92 71.88 16.09 4.00
C LEU A 92 71.21 15.44 5.21
N SER A 93 71.96 14.73 6.05
CA SER A 93 71.43 14.09 7.27
C SER A 93 71.05 15.06 8.38
N THR A 94 71.51 16.31 8.31
CA THR A 94 71.18 17.37 9.29
C THR A 94 69.98 18.23 8.90
N LEU A 95 69.48 18.09 7.67
CA LEU A 95 68.32 18.84 7.22
C LEU A 95 67.06 18.40 7.99
N PRO A 96 66.16 19.34 8.33
CA PRO A 96 64.85 18.98 8.85
C PRO A 96 64.10 18.17 7.79
N SER A 97 63.97 16.87 8.02
CA SER A 97 63.17 15.99 7.18
C SER A 97 62.12 15.29 8.05
N THR A 98 60.91 15.12 7.53
CA THR A 98 59.95 14.21 8.16
C THR A 98 60.48 12.77 8.11
N ASP A 99 60.03 11.88 9.02
CA ASP A 99 60.51 10.49 9.18
C ASP A 99 60.43 9.60 7.91
N SER A 100 59.85 10.12 6.82
CA SER A 100 59.67 9.44 5.54
C SER A 100 60.02 10.31 4.32
N ALA A 101 60.62 11.49 4.52
CA ALA A 101 61.13 12.30 3.43
C ALA A 101 62.48 11.77 2.91
N ALA A 102 62.64 11.86 1.60
CA ALA A 102 63.84 11.41 0.90
C ALA A 102 64.58 12.61 0.32
N SER A 103 65.77 12.92 0.84
CA SER A 103 66.56 14.06 0.38
C SER A 103 67.76 13.63 -0.46
N MET A 104 67.90 14.26 -1.63
CA MET A 104 68.90 13.95 -2.64
C MET A 104 69.49 15.24 -3.20
N VAL A 105 70.78 15.21 -3.54
CA VAL A 105 71.44 16.31 -4.26
C VAL A 105 72.30 15.76 -5.38
N PHE A 106 72.22 16.43 -6.52
CA PHE A 106 73.13 16.24 -7.64
C PHE A 106 74.16 17.37 -7.61
N TYR A 107 75.42 17.04 -7.41
CA TYR A 107 76.52 17.99 -7.33
C TYR A 107 77.79 17.41 -7.96
N ASP A 108 78.47 18.19 -8.79
CA ASP A 108 79.72 17.82 -9.47
C ASP A 108 79.66 16.46 -10.19
N GLY A 109 78.58 16.23 -10.95
CA GLY A 109 78.37 14.99 -11.70
C GLY A 109 77.99 13.78 -10.85
N THR A 110 77.89 13.92 -9.52
CA THR A 110 77.66 12.84 -8.57
C THR A 110 76.35 13.03 -7.81
N TRP A 111 75.66 11.93 -7.53
CA TRP A 111 74.47 11.94 -6.69
C TRP A 111 74.84 11.61 -5.24
N TYR A 112 74.32 12.42 -4.32
CA TYR A 112 74.33 12.16 -2.89
C TYR A 112 72.89 12.05 -2.40
N SER A 113 72.64 11.16 -1.46
CA SER A 113 71.30 10.89 -0.93
C SER A 113 71.42 10.56 0.55
N ALA A 114 70.58 11.18 1.38
CA ALA A 114 70.41 10.76 2.78
C ALA A 114 69.51 9.52 2.85
N THR A 115 68.38 9.59 2.15
CA THR A 115 67.34 8.57 2.07
C THR A 115 66.76 8.58 0.65
N GLY A 116 66.35 7.40 0.15
CA GLY A 116 65.81 7.23 -1.21
C GLY A 116 66.86 6.85 -2.26
N ARG A 117 66.43 6.75 -3.53
CA ARG A 117 67.31 6.46 -4.67
C ARG A 117 67.05 7.48 -5.78
N PRO A 118 68.11 8.10 -6.34
CA PRO A 118 67.96 9.00 -7.50
C PRO A 118 67.28 8.36 -8.71
N ALA A 119 67.34 7.03 -8.83
CA ALA A 119 66.69 6.28 -9.89
C ALA A 119 65.14 6.31 -9.83
N ASP A 120 64.57 6.60 -8.67
CA ASP A 120 63.12 6.69 -8.49
C ASP A 120 62.59 8.09 -8.88
N LEU A 121 63.47 9.09 -9.09
CA LEU A 121 63.07 10.41 -9.55
C LEU A 121 62.64 10.39 -11.04
N PRO A 122 61.51 11.03 -11.40
CA PRO A 122 61.10 11.17 -12.79
C PRO A 122 62.14 11.93 -13.62
N ALA A 123 62.49 11.39 -14.80
CA ALA A 123 63.52 11.96 -15.66
C ALA A 123 63.19 13.40 -16.13
N ASP A 124 61.90 13.70 -16.33
CA ASP A 124 61.41 15.04 -16.69
C ASP A 124 61.60 16.04 -15.55
N LEU A 125 61.36 15.62 -14.30
CA LEU A 125 61.59 16.42 -13.10
C LEU A 125 63.08 16.77 -12.97
N VAL A 126 63.96 15.76 -13.07
CA VAL A 126 65.41 15.96 -12.96
C VAL A 126 65.92 16.88 -14.08
N ALA A 127 65.46 16.67 -15.31
CA ALA A 127 65.86 17.49 -16.46
C ALA A 127 65.40 18.95 -16.32
N ALA A 128 64.19 19.19 -15.81
CA ALA A 128 63.68 20.55 -15.58
C ALA A 128 64.52 21.29 -14.53
N VAL A 129 64.80 20.65 -13.41
CA VAL A 129 65.51 21.25 -12.27
C VAL A 129 66.97 21.51 -12.61
N ARG A 130 67.64 20.58 -13.31
CA ARG A 130 69.00 20.80 -13.81
C ARG A 130 69.10 21.89 -14.88
N ALA A 131 67.98 22.22 -15.54
CA ALA A 131 67.85 23.36 -16.45
C ALA A 131 67.41 24.65 -15.72
N ASP A 132 67.70 24.74 -14.42
CA ASP A 132 67.43 25.91 -13.56
C ASP A 132 65.95 26.26 -13.42
N ARG A 133 65.06 25.26 -13.49
CA ARG A 133 63.61 25.43 -13.30
C ARG A 133 63.09 24.58 -12.15
N PRO A 134 62.63 25.17 -11.03
CA PRO A 134 62.01 24.40 -9.97
C PRO A 134 60.78 23.68 -10.52
N ALA A 135 60.56 22.45 -10.05
CA ALA A 135 59.46 21.62 -10.52
C ALA A 135 59.03 20.65 -9.43
N SER A 136 57.76 20.25 -9.47
CA SER A 136 57.19 19.25 -8.58
C SER A 136 56.40 18.20 -9.36
N ARG A 137 56.39 16.96 -8.89
CA ARG A 137 55.74 15.83 -9.53
C ARG A 137 55.22 14.83 -8.51
N ARG A 138 53.93 14.48 -8.61
CA ARG A 138 53.36 13.35 -7.88
C ARG A 138 53.79 12.04 -8.53
N MET A 139 54.23 11.09 -7.71
CA MET A 139 54.63 9.76 -8.15
C MET A 139 54.37 8.72 -7.06
N GLU A 140 54.58 7.46 -7.41
CA GLU A 140 54.45 6.34 -6.50
C GLU A 140 55.83 5.68 -6.31
N VAL A 141 56.28 5.59 -5.07
CA VAL A 141 57.55 4.95 -4.71
C VAL A 141 57.27 3.86 -3.68
N SER A 142 57.63 2.61 -3.99
CA SER A 142 57.41 1.45 -3.12
C SER A 142 55.96 1.29 -2.61
N GLY A 143 54.97 1.64 -3.45
CA GLY A 143 53.53 1.55 -3.10
C GLY A 143 52.98 2.75 -2.31
N GLN A 144 53.79 3.79 -2.08
CA GLN A 144 53.36 5.02 -1.40
C GLN A 144 53.31 6.19 -2.39
N GLN A 145 52.22 6.95 -2.35
CA GLN A 145 52.12 8.20 -3.09
C GLN A 145 53.01 9.26 -2.42
N VAL A 146 53.89 9.86 -3.21
CA VAL A 146 54.81 10.91 -2.77
C VAL A 146 54.77 12.07 -3.76
N LEU A 147 55.01 13.28 -3.25
CA LEU A 147 55.24 14.46 -4.06
C LEU A 147 56.74 14.74 -4.08
N ALA A 148 57.37 14.55 -5.24
CA ALA A 148 58.76 14.93 -5.43
C ALA A 148 58.86 16.39 -5.85
N VAL A 149 59.71 17.13 -5.17
CA VAL A 149 60.00 18.53 -5.45
C VAL A 149 61.48 18.65 -5.74
N GLY A 150 61.83 19.36 -6.80
CA GLY A 150 63.22 19.68 -7.13
C GLY A 150 63.45 21.17 -7.22
N VAL A 151 64.56 21.63 -6.67
CA VAL A 151 64.97 23.03 -6.64
C VAL A 151 66.42 23.14 -7.15
N PRO A 152 66.71 24.01 -8.14
CA PRO A 152 68.08 24.20 -8.60
C PRO A 152 68.94 24.87 -7.53
N LEU A 153 70.22 24.50 -7.48
CA LEU A 153 71.21 25.15 -6.63
C LEU A 153 72.13 26.02 -7.50
N SER A 154 72.64 27.11 -6.93
CA SER A 154 73.71 27.90 -7.54
C SER A 154 75.09 27.39 -7.07
N PRO A 155 76.13 27.31 -7.92
CA PRO A 155 76.16 27.65 -9.35
C PRO A 155 75.41 26.63 -10.23
N PRO A 156 75.03 27.02 -11.46
CA PRO A 156 74.19 26.20 -12.34
C PRO A 156 74.73 24.79 -12.56
N GLY A 157 73.84 23.80 -12.53
CA GLY A 157 74.16 22.38 -12.73
C GLY A 157 74.06 21.53 -11.46
N ALA A 158 74.01 22.16 -10.29
CA ALA A 158 73.67 21.49 -9.03
C ALA A 158 72.15 21.54 -8.78
N ALA A 159 71.59 20.51 -8.16
CA ALA A 159 70.14 20.40 -7.93
C ALA A 159 69.83 19.62 -6.66
N TYR A 160 68.89 20.13 -5.87
CA TYR A 160 68.34 19.46 -4.67
C TYR A 160 66.97 18.89 -4.97
N PHE A 161 66.68 17.70 -4.44
CA PHE A 161 65.41 17.01 -4.60
C PHE A 161 64.95 16.45 -3.25
N GLU A 162 63.66 16.57 -3.00
CA GLU A 162 63.04 16.04 -1.80
C GLU A 162 61.71 15.35 -2.14
N TRP A 163 61.40 14.23 -1.50
CA TRP A 163 60.08 13.60 -1.59
C TRP A 163 59.28 13.81 -0.32
N HIS A 164 58.03 14.20 -0.51
CA HIS A 164 57.06 14.46 0.54
C HIS A 164 55.97 13.39 0.51
N PRO A 165 55.88 12.51 1.53
CA PRO A 165 54.83 11.52 1.62
C PRO A 165 53.43 12.15 1.60
N MET A 166 52.51 11.53 0.86
CA MET A 166 51.12 11.97 0.73
C MET A 166 50.16 11.11 1.58
N THR A 167 50.66 10.15 2.35
CA THR A 167 49.85 9.20 3.15
C THR A 167 48.89 9.90 4.12
N ALA A 168 49.36 10.91 4.85
CA ALA A 168 48.52 11.69 5.77
C ALA A 168 47.40 12.46 5.03
N LEU A 169 47.69 12.97 3.83
CA LEU A 169 46.69 13.61 2.99
C LEU A 169 45.68 12.58 2.45
N ASP A 170 46.15 11.43 1.98
CA ASP A 170 45.31 10.34 1.47
C ASP A 170 44.37 9.81 2.56
N ASP A 171 44.86 9.63 3.79
CA ASP A 171 44.06 9.22 4.96
C ASP A 171 43.01 10.28 5.33
N THR A 172 43.38 11.57 5.28
CA THR A 172 42.46 12.68 5.51
C THR A 172 41.36 12.69 4.44
N LEU A 173 41.73 12.60 3.17
CA LEU A 173 40.81 12.53 2.05
C LEU A 173 39.90 11.29 2.14
N ARG A 174 40.43 10.12 2.52
CA ARG A 174 39.62 8.92 2.74
C ARG A 174 38.60 9.12 3.85
N THR A 175 38.99 9.75 4.95
CA THR A 175 38.11 10.07 6.08
C THR A 175 37.01 11.04 5.65
N VAL A 176 37.35 12.13 4.95
CA VAL A 176 36.37 13.08 4.38
C VAL A 176 35.41 12.39 3.42
N LYS A 177 35.89 11.49 2.55
CA LYS A 177 35.03 10.73 1.64
C LYS A 177 34.03 9.85 2.40
N LEU A 178 34.49 9.13 3.42
CA LEU A 178 33.66 8.23 4.21
C LEU A 178 32.60 9.01 5.00
N THR A 179 32.96 10.14 5.61
CA THR A 179 32.00 10.98 6.34
C THR A 179 30.95 11.58 5.40
N LEU A 180 31.32 12.02 4.20
CA LEU A 180 30.38 12.49 3.17
C LEU A 180 29.41 11.40 2.72
N VAL A 181 29.89 10.16 2.49
CA VAL A 181 29.03 9.03 2.11
C VAL A 181 28.05 8.68 3.23
N VAL A 182 28.53 8.59 4.48
CA VAL A 182 27.67 8.32 5.65
C VAL A 182 26.63 9.43 5.83
N ALA A 183 27.03 10.70 5.69
CA ALA A 183 26.11 11.83 5.76
C ALA A 183 25.03 11.78 4.66
N ALA A 184 25.40 11.39 3.43
CA ALA A 184 24.45 11.24 2.33
C ALA A 184 23.43 10.11 2.58
N ILE A 185 23.89 8.96 3.09
CA ILE A 185 23.00 7.84 3.47
C ILE A 185 22.05 8.28 4.59
N MET A 186 22.56 8.90 5.65
CA MET A 186 21.75 9.39 6.77
C MET A 186 20.70 10.41 6.32
N THR A 187 21.07 11.33 5.42
CA THR A 187 20.15 12.33 4.85
C THR A 187 19.05 11.66 4.02
N ALA A 188 19.40 10.65 3.22
CA ALA A 188 18.42 9.88 2.45
C ALA A 188 17.43 9.11 3.35
N LEU A 189 17.94 8.46 4.41
CA LEU A 189 17.09 7.77 5.40
C LEU A 189 16.16 8.74 6.12
N LEU A 190 16.65 9.92 6.51
CA LEU A 190 15.83 10.97 7.10
C LEU A 190 14.75 11.46 6.13
N GLY A 191 15.10 11.67 4.85
CA GLY A 191 14.16 12.01 3.79
C GLY A 191 13.05 10.96 3.62
N LEU A 192 13.40 9.67 3.67
CA LEU A 192 12.43 8.58 3.64
C LEU A 192 11.52 8.59 4.87
N ALA A 193 12.05 8.82 6.07
CA ALA A 193 11.28 8.90 7.31
C ALA A 193 10.29 10.08 7.30
N VAL A 194 10.75 11.27 6.91
CA VAL A 194 9.91 12.46 6.75
C VAL A 194 8.87 12.23 5.66
N GLY A 195 9.25 11.66 4.52
CA GLY A 195 8.32 11.33 3.44
C GLY A 195 7.22 10.36 3.89
N ARG A 196 7.56 9.36 4.72
CA ARG A 196 6.58 8.42 5.31
C ARG A 196 5.59 9.14 6.23
N LEU A 197 6.08 10.01 7.11
CA LEU A 197 5.24 10.80 8.04
C LEU A 197 4.32 11.77 7.31
N ALA A 198 4.87 12.55 6.37
CA ALA A 198 4.11 13.49 5.54
C ALA A 198 3.00 12.77 4.77
N SER A 199 3.33 11.62 4.17
CA SER A 199 2.34 10.81 3.44
C SER A 199 1.24 10.26 4.34
N THR A 200 1.55 9.86 5.58
CA THR A 200 0.52 9.40 6.53
C THR A 200 -0.43 10.50 6.92
N VAL A 201 0.08 11.70 7.19
CA VAL A 201 -0.74 12.82 7.63
C VAL A 201 -1.63 13.30 6.49
N ALA A 202 -1.06 13.46 5.29
CA ALA A 202 -1.77 13.97 4.12
C ALA A 202 -2.85 13.01 3.59
N LEU A 203 -2.61 11.68 3.63
CA LEU A 203 -3.53 10.70 3.03
C LEU A 203 -4.52 10.07 4.03
N ARG A 204 -4.37 10.31 5.35
CA ARG A 204 -5.29 9.78 6.37
C ARG A 204 -6.77 10.15 6.13
N PRO A 205 -7.12 11.38 5.71
CA PRO A 205 -8.52 11.73 5.44
C PRO A 205 -9.15 10.93 4.28
N LEU A 206 -8.36 10.57 3.26
CA LEU A 206 -8.84 9.76 2.13
C LEU A 206 -9.18 8.32 2.52
N ALA A 207 -8.48 7.77 3.51
CA ALA A 207 -8.82 6.45 4.05
C ALA A 207 -10.20 6.49 4.73
N LYS A 208 -10.46 7.50 5.57
CA LYS A 208 -11.78 7.69 6.21
C LYS A 208 -12.91 7.87 5.19
N LEU A 209 -12.65 8.57 4.09
CA LEU A 209 -13.60 8.70 2.98
C LEU A 209 -14.00 7.34 2.40
N THR A 210 -13.03 6.45 2.22
CA THR A 210 -13.27 5.10 1.67
C THR A 210 -14.06 4.24 2.65
N ASP A 211 -13.77 4.35 3.95
CA ASP A 211 -14.47 3.62 4.99
C ASP A 211 -15.96 4.02 5.06
N VAL A 212 -16.25 5.33 5.14
CA VAL A 212 -17.63 5.84 5.19
C VAL A 212 -18.38 5.55 3.89
N ALA A 213 -17.73 5.66 2.73
CA ALA A 213 -18.33 5.26 1.46
C ALA A 213 -18.69 3.77 1.44
N SER A 214 -17.85 2.92 2.01
CA SER A 214 -18.13 1.48 2.13
C SER A 214 -19.27 1.19 3.12
N GLU A 215 -19.43 1.97 4.19
CA GLU A 215 -20.56 1.85 5.12
C GLU A 215 -21.89 2.17 4.42
N VAL A 216 -21.95 3.29 3.68
CA VAL A 216 -23.12 3.66 2.87
C VAL A 216 -23.44 2.57 1.84
N ALA A 217 -22.42 2.02 1.16
CA ALA A 217 -22.60 0.94 0.20
C ALA A 217 -23.12 -0.37 0.83
N ARG A 218 -22.88 -0.60 2.13
CA ARG A 218 -23.44 -1.73 2.89
C ARG A 218 -24.83 -1.45 3.49
N GLY A 219 -25.44 -0.32 3.14
CA GLY A 219 -26.79 0.06 3.58
C GLY A 219 -26.85 0.95 4.82
N GLN A 220 -25.72 1.37 5.39
CA GLN A 220 -25.69 2.33 6.50
C GLN A 220 -25.85 3.77 5.96
N LEU A 221 -27.07 4.13 5.57
CA LEU A 221 -27.36 5.40 4.89
C LEU A 221 -27.20 6.64 5.78
N ASP A 222 -27.05 6.48 7.10
CA ASP A 222 -26.82 7.58 8.05
C ASP A 222 -25.35 7.97 8.20
N ALA A 223 -24.42 7.19 7.63
CA ALA A 223 -22.98 7.47 7.73
C ALA A 223 -22.64 8.80 7.02
N ARG A 224 -21.82 9.64 7.69
CA ARG A 224 -21.44 10.99 7.21
C ARG A 224 -19.97 11.27 7.44
N LEU A 225 -19.42 12.11 6.57
CA LEU A 225 -18.05 12.59 6.69
C LEU A 225 -17.98 13.81 7.62
N GLN A 226 -17.18 13.71 8.67
CA GLN A 226 -16.91 14.80 9.62
C GLN A 226 -15.73 15.67 9.16
N ALA A 227 -15.77 16.14 7.91
CA ALA A 227 -14.68 16.91 7.30
C ALA A 227 -15.19 18.11 6.46
N GLU A 228 -16.40 18.60 6.73
CA GLU A 228 -17.00 19.70 5.95
C GLU A 228 -16.30 21.05 6.16
N ASP A 229 -15.68 21.24 7.32
CA ASP A 229 -14.93 22.46 7.68
C ASP A 229 -13.47 22.41 7.19
N ASP A 230 -13.04 21.30 6.58
CA ASP A 230 -11.69 21.18 6.01
C ASP A 230 -11.55 22.06 4.77
N ARG A 231 -10.45 22.82 4.68
CA ARG A 231 -10.24 23.77 3.57
C ARG A 231 -10.09 23.08 2.22
N ASP A 232 -9.44 21.92 2.19
CA ASP A 232 -9.10 21.20 0.95
C ASP A 232 -10.14 20.11 0.64
N LEU A 233 -10.74 19.51 1.68
CA LEU A 233 -11.66 18.38 1.55
C LEU A 233 -13.12 18.73 1.83
N GLY A 234 -13.43 19.90 2.38
CA GLY A 234 -14.79 20.28 2.77
C GLY A 234 -15.78 20.33 1.61
N GLY A 235 -15.31 20.71 0.41
CA GLY A 235 -16.11 20.64 -0.81
C GLY A 235 -16.53 19.20 -1.16
N LEU A 236 -15.59 18.26 -1.08
CA LEU A 236 -15.84 16.84 -1.35
C LEU A 236 -16.74 16.23 -0.27
N ALA A 237 -16.47 16.53 1.01
CA ALA A 237 -17.26 16.05 2.13
C ALA A 237 -18.74 16.50 2.01
N ARG A 238 -18.98 17.78 1.72
CA ARG A 238 -20.33 18.31 1.50
C ARG A 238 -21.02 17.65 0.30
N SER A 239 -20.32 17.45 -0.81
CA SER A 239 -20.89 16.80 -2.00
C SER A 239 -21.26 15.34 -1.73
N PHE A 240 -20.41 14.59 -1.01
CA PHE A 240 -20.70 13.23 -0.59
C PHE A 240 -21.89 13.18 0.38
N ASN A 241 -21.88 14.00 1.44
CA ASN A 241 -22.96 14.05 2.43
C ASN A 241 -24.30 14.44 1.78
N GLN A 242 -24.30 15.37 0.82
CA GLN A 242 -25.49 15.72 0.03
C GLN A 242 -25.99 14.54 -0.80
N THR A 243 -25.09 13.76 -1.39
CA THR A 243 -25.43 12.58 -2.19
C THR A 243 -26.02 11.47 -1.31
N ALA A 244 -25.42 11.21 -0.15
CA ALA A 244 -25.94 10.29 0.85
C ALA A 244 -27.32 10.71 1.36
N ALA A 245 -27.51 12.01 1.66
CA ALA A 245 -28.81 12.54 2.08
C ALA A 245 -29.87 12.45 0.97
N ASN A 246 -29.50 12.67 -0.29
CA ASN A 246 -30.41 12.48 -1.42
C ASN A 246 -30.82 11.01 -1.59
N LEU A 247 -29.87 10.08 -1.45
CA LEU A 247 -30.13 8.65 -1.51
C LEU A 247 -31.07 8.22 -0.37
N GLN A 248 -30.78 8.63 0.86
CA GLN A 248 -31.62 8.35 2.03
C GLN A 248 -33.05 8.87 1.85
N ARG A 249 -33.22 10.10 1.33
CA ARG A 249 -34.55 10.66 1.03
C ARG A 249 -35.30 9.88 -0.04
N ARG A 250 -34.61 9.39 -1.07
CA ARG A 250 -35.22 8.56 -2.12
C ARG A 250 -35.69 7.22 -1.56
N VAL A 251 -34.82 6.51 -0.84
CA VAL A 251 -35.17 5.22 -0.20
C VAL A 251 -36.36 5.38 0.75
N ALA A 252 -36.37 6.43 1.58
CA ALA A 252 -37.50 6.71 2.47
C ALA A 252 -38.78 7.16 1.75
N ALA A 253 -38.67 7.75 0.56
CA ALA A 253 -39.83 8.09 -0.27
C ALA A 253 -40.42 6.84 -0.92
N ASP A 254 -39.57 5.96 -1.47
CA ASP A 254 -39.99 4.70 -2.10
C ASP A 254 -40.69 3.79 -1.07
N ALA A 255 -40.16 3.70 0.15
CA ALA A 255 -40.76 2.94 1.24
C ALA A 255 -42.14 3.49 1.67
N ARG A 256 -42.27 4.83 1.79
CA ARG A 256 -43.56 5.48 2.10
C ARG A 256 -44.57 5.27 0.98
N PHE A 257 -44.16 5.47 -0.27
CA PHE A 257 -45.01 5.25 -1.43
C PHE A 257 -45.58 3.84 -1.46
N ALA A 258 -44.75 2.82 -1.21
CA ALA A 258 -45.23 1.46 -1.13
C ALA A 258 -46.17 1.22 0.06
N GLY A 259 -45.90 1.83 1.22
CA GLY A 259 -46.82 1.82 2.34
C GLY A 259 -48.19 2.42 1.98
N ASP A 260 -48.22 3.56 1.31
CA ASP A 260 -49.45 4.25 0.92
C ASP A 260 -50.23 3.42 -0.11
N VAL A 261 -49.56 2.94 -1.16
CA VAL A 261 -50.15 2.03 -2.16
C VAL A 261 -50.71 0.77 -1.49
N SER A 262 -50.07 0.28 -0.43
CA SER A 262 -50.59 -0.87 0.34
C SER A 262 -51.96 -0.62 0.92
N HIS A 263 -52.11 0.53 1.55
CA HIS A 263 -53.34 0.89 2.25
C HIS A 263 -54.46 1.20 1.25
N GLU A 264 -54.13 1.89 0.17
CA GLU A 264 -55.10 2.23 -0.89
C GLU A 264 -55.56 1.01 -1.69
N LEU A 265 -54.73 -0.01 -1.90
CA LEU A 265 -55.13 -1.25 -2.59
C LEU A 265 -55.90 -2.23 -1.68
N ARG A 266 -55.58 -2.29 -0.38
CA ARG A 266 -56.22 -3.25 0.54
C ARG A 266 -57.72 -3.01 0.67
N THR A 267 -58.15 -1.76 0.77
CA THR A 267 -59.57 -1.40 0.98
C THR A 267 -60.50 -1.83 -0.16
N PRO A 268 -60.24 -1.46 -1.45
CA PRO A 268 -61.09 -1.90 -2.55
C PRO A 268 -61.03 -3.42 -2.75
N LEU A 269 -59.86 -4.02 -2.52
CA LEU A 269 -59.69 -5.47 -2.65
C LEU A 269 -60.49 -6.24 -1.60
N MET A 270 -60.53 -5.79 -0.34
CA MET A 270 -61.36 -6.42 0.68
C MET A 270 -62.85 -6.27 0.36
N THR A 271 -63.28 -5.14 -0.21
CA THR A 271 -64.66 -4.97 -0.68
C THR A 271 -65.01 -5.96 -1.80
N MET A 272 -64.11 -6.16 -2.76
CA MET A 272 -64.29 -7.13 -3.84
C MET A 272 -64.35 -8.56 -3.29
N LEU A 273 -63.44 -8.93 -2.38
CA LEU A 273 -63.43 -10.24 -1.74
C LEU A 273 -64.69 -10.51 -0.91
N ASN A 274 -65.16 -9.53 -0.12
CA ASN A 274 -66.40 -9.69 0.64
C ASN A 274 -67.62 -9.88 -0.26
N SER A 275 -67.68 -9.13 -1.36
CA SER A 275 -68.74 -9.28 -2.37
C SER A 275 -68.66 -10.65 -3.04
N MET A 276 -67.45 -11.10 -3.37
CA MET A 276 -67.20 -12.41 -3.95
C MET A 276 -67.59 -13.54 -2.99
N GLN A 277 -67.22 -13.42 -1.72
CA GLN A 277 -67.58 -14.37 -0.67
C GLN A 277 -69.11 -14.47 -0.51
N LEU A 278 -69.82 -13.34 -0.58
CA LEU A 278 -71.28 -13.32 -0.54
C LEU A 278 -71.89 -14.08 -1.73
N ILE A 279 -71.34 -13.89 -2.94
CA ILE A 279 -71.76 -14.60 -4.15
C ILE A 279 -71.47 -16.10 -4.02
N GLN A 280 -70.28 -16.48 -3.54
CA GLN A 280 -69.90 -17.87 -3.33
C GLN A 280 -70.76 -18.56 -2.25
N ASN A 281 -71.18 -17.85 -1.20
CA ASN A 281 -72.08 -18.40 -0.18
C ASN A 281 -73.46 -18.77 -0.75
N HIS A 282 -73.89 -18.13 -1.84
CA HIS A 282 -75.14 -18.42 -2.57
C HIS A 282 -74.87 -19.13 -3.90
N ARG A 283 -73.71 -19.82 -4.02
CA ARG A 283 -73.27 -20.47 -5.27
C ARG A 283 -74.29 -21.45 -5.84
N ASP A 284 -74.98 -22.20 -4.98
CA ASP A 284 -75.95 -23.21 -5.41
C ASP A 284 -77.25 -22.60 -5.98
N GLU A 285 -77.48 -21.31 -5.73
CA GLU A 285 -78.61 -20.54 -6.30
C GLU A 285 -78.27 -19.96 -7.68
N LEU A 286 -76.98 -19.92 -8.05
CA LEU A 286 -76.54 -19.42 -9.35
C LEU A 286 -76.89 -20.40 -10.48
N PRO A 287 -77.23 -19.91 -11.69
CA PRO A 287 -77.36 -20.74 -12.88
C PRO A 287 -76.08 -21.53 -13.14
N ALA A 288 -76.20 -22.81 -13.54
CA ALA A 288 -75.05 -23.71 -13.72
C ALA A 288 -73.96 -23.14 -14.64
N VAL A 289 -74.34 -22.36 -15.66
CA VAL A 289 -73.42 -21.77 -16.65
C VAL A 289 -72.49 -20.69 -16.06
N VAL A 290 -72.85 -20.05 -14.94
CA VAL A 290 -72.05 -18.97 -14.32
C VAL A 290 -71.29 -19.40 -13.07
N ARG A 291 -71.52 -20.61 -12.54
CA ARG A 291 -70.84 -21.09 -11.32
C ARG A 291 -69.33 -21.19 -11.50
N GLU A 292 -68.89 -21.84 -12.58
CA GLU A 292 -67.46 -22.00 -12.89
C GLU A 292 -66.77 -20.65 -13.17
N PRO A 293 -67.32 -19.72 -13.98
CA PRO A 293 -66.79 -18.36 -14.09
C PRO A 293 -66.65 -17.59 -12.77
N VAL A 294 -67.63 -17.75 -11.86
CA VAL A 294 -67.62 -17.12 -10.53
C VAL A 294 -66.53 -17.73 -9.65
N ASP A 295 -66.37 -19.05 -9.65
CA ASP A 295 -65.29 -19.72 -8.91
C ASP A 295 -63.91 -19.25 -9.41
N LEU A 296 -63.72 -19.18 -10.73
CA LEU A 296 -62.50 -18.66 -11.35
C LEU A 296 -62.21 -17.20 -10.96
N LEU A 297 -63.24 -16.34 -10.96
CA LEU A 297 -63.08 -14.94 -10.55
C LEU A 297 -62.70 -14.80 -9.07
N GLY A 298 -63.23 -15.68 -8.22
CA GLY A 298 -62.85 -15.74 -6.81
C GLY A 298 -61.41 -16.15 -6.60
N ASP A 299 -60.95 -17.15 -7.35
CA ASP A 299 -59.55 -17.58 -7.35
C ASP A 299 -58.61 -16.46 -7.83
N ASP A 300 -58.99 -15.73 -8.88
CA ASP A 300 -58.20 -14.60 -9.40
C ASP A 300 -58.14 -13.43 -8.41
N LEU A 301 -59.23 -13.12 -7.69
CA LEU A 301 -59.24 -12.09 -6.64
C LEU A 301 -58.35 -12.48 -5.46
N ASP A 302 -58.35 -13.76 -5.07
CA ASP A 302 -57.47 -14.26 -4.03
C ASP A 302 -56.00 -14.22 -4.46
N ARG A 303 -55.72 -14.57 -5.72
CA ARG A 303 -54.39 -14.42 -6.32
C ARG A 303 -53.93 -12.97 -6.33
N PHE A 304 -54.81 -12.04 -6.70
CA PHE A 304 -54.50 -10.62 -6.70
C PHE A 304 -54.23 -10.11 -5.27
N ARG A 305 -54.97 -10.59 -4.27
CA ARG A 305 -54.69 -10.32 -2.84
C ARG A 305 -53.27 -10.68 -2.48
N ARG A 306 -52.88 -11.93 -2.76
CA ARG A 306 -51.54 -12.45 -2.46
C ARG A 306 -50.45 -11.63 -3.15
N LEU A 307 -50.66 -11.33 -4.44
CA LEU A 307 -49.74 -10.51 -5.24
C LEU A 307 -49.50 -9.14 -4.62
N VAL A 308 -50.57 -8.45 -4.23
CA VAL A 308 -50.48 -7.15 -3.59
C VAL A 308 -49.74 -7.27 -2.26
N VAL A 309 -50.11 -8.22 -1.40
CA VAL A 309 -49.43 -8.43 -0.10
C VAL A 309 -47.93 -8.70 -0.28
N ASP A 310 -47.56 -9.56 -1.21
CA ASP A 310 -46.16 -9.95 -1.47
C ASP A 310 -45.34 -8.78 -2.05
N LEU A 311 -45.90 -8.01 -2.99
CA LEU A 311 -45.25 -6.84 -3.56
C LEU A 311 -44.95 -5.78 -2.50
N LEU A 312 -45.87 -5.60 -1.57
CA LEU A 312 -45.77 -4.61 -0.50
C LEU A 312 -44.81 -5.05 0.60
N GLU A 313 -44.73 -6.36 0.88
CA GLU A 313 -43.73 -6.92 1.78
C GLU A 313 -42.31 -6.69 1.24
N ILE A 314 -42.09 -6.98 -0.05
CA ILE A 314 -40.80 -6.72 -0.72
C ILE A 314 -40.40 -5.25 -0.61
N SER A 315 -41.36 -4.33 -0.75
CA SER A 315 -41.07 -2.90 -0.75
C SER A 315 -40.95 -2.27 0.64
N ARG A 316 -41.57 -2.86 1.67
CA ARG A 316 -41.35 -2.44 3.07
C ARG A 316 -39.95 -2.79 3.54
N ASP A 317 -39.46 -3.97 3.16
CA ASP A 317 -38.11 -4.40 3.49
C ASP A 317 -37.02 -3.57 2.77
N ASP A 318 -37.35 -2.85 1.69
CA ASP A 318 -36.44 -1.90 1.01
C ASP A 318 -36.23 -0.61 1.82
N GLY A 319 -37.14 -0.28 2.75
CA GLY A 319 -37.14 0.95 3.54
C GLY A 319 -36.28 0.97 4.80
N GLY A 320 -35.51 -0.09 5.07
CA GLY A 320 -34.64 -0.16 6.25
C GLY A 320 -35.36 -0.58 7.54
N ASP A 321 -36.39 -1.42 7.45
CA ASP A 321 -36.95 -2.09 8.63
C ASP A 321 -35.84 -2.89 9.34
N GLN A 322 -35.48 -2.45 10.55
CA GLN A 322 -34.41 -3.05 11.33
C GLN A 322 -34.76 -4.46 11.82
N GLY A 323 -36.02 -4.89 11.66
CA GLY A 323 -36.50 -6.18 12.16
C GLY A 323 -36.35 -6.29 13.68
N SER A 324 -36.82 -7.40 14.25
CA SER A 324 -36.51 -7.75 15.63
C SER A 324 -35.72 -9.05 15.63
N ARG A 325 -34.49 -9.02 16.14
CA ARG A 325 -33.71 -10.24 16.36
C ARG A 325 -34.01 -10.76 17.76
N GLU A 326 -34.57 -11.95 17.83
CA GLU A 326 -34.80 -12.67 19.07
C GLU A 326 -34.10 -14.04 19.02
N ILE A 327 -33.90 -14.66 20.18
CA ILE A 327 -33.33 -16.01 20.27
C ILE A 327 -34.43 -17.01 19.88
N VAL A 328 -34.30 -17.64 18.72
CA VAL A 328 -35.28 -18.55 18.16
C VAL A 328 -34.71 -19.97 18.10
N ARG A 329 -35.46 -20.95 18.61
CA ARG A 329 -35.20 -22.38 18.37
C ARG A 329 -35.65 -22.75 16.96
N ILE A 330 -34.70 -23.04 16.07
CA ILE A 330 -34.99 -23.21 14.64
C ILE A 330 -35.82 -24.47 14.38
N ALA A 331 -35.53 -25.57 15.09
CA ALA A 331 -36.31 -26.80 14.99
C ALA A 331 -37.82 -26.58 15.26
N ASP A 332 -38.14 -25.84 16.32
CA ASP A 332 -39.53 -25.57 16.72
C ASP A 332 -40.23 -24.66 15.71
N LEU A 333 -39.53 -23.63 15.21
CA LEU A 333 -40.05 -22.70 14.20
C LEU A 333 -40.33 -23.42 12.89
N VAL A 334 -39.36 -24.17 12.37
CA VAL A 334 -39.50 -24.86 11.08
C VAL A 334 -40.62 -25.89 11.17
N ARG A 335 -40.68 -26.66 12.26
CA ARG A 335 -41.74 -27.64 12.49
C ARG A 335 -43.13 -26.97 12.51
N ALA A 336 -43.28 -25.90 13.28
CA ALA A 336 -44.55 -25.18 13.36
C ALA A 336 -44.97 -24.58 12.00
N ALA A 337 -44.05 -23.95 11.28
CA ALA A 337 -44.34 -23.31 10.00
C ALA A 337 -44.60 -24.35 8.88
N ALA A 338 -43.72 -25.32 8.71
CA ALA A 338 -43.82 -26.30 7.64
C ALA A 338 -45.04 -27.22 7.80
N ASP A 339 -45.27 -27.74 9.00
CA ASP A 339 -46.38 -28.68 9.23
C ASP A 339 -47.74 -27.95 9.13
N ALA A 340 -47.82 -26.69 9.55
CA ALA A 340 -49.02 -25.87 9.40
C ALA A 340 -49.30 -25.56 7.92
N THR A 341 -48.29 -25.17 7.14
CA THR A 341 -48.46 -24.87 5.70
C THR A 341 -48.81 -26.13 4.89
N ALA A 342 -48.18 -27.27 5.19
CA ALA A 342 -48.46 -28.53 4.49
C ALA A 342 -49.78 -29.20 4.94
N GLY A 343 -50.39 -28.73 6.03
CA GLY A 343 -51.57 -29.34 6.66
C GLY A 343 -51.33 -30.75 7.23
N ARG A 344 -50.06 -31.19 7.30
CA ARG A 344 -49.64 -32.52 7.75
C ARG A 344 -48.20 -32.45 8.25
N GLN A 345 -47.79 -33.47 9.02
CA GLN A 345 -46.41 -33.56 9.49
C GLN A 345 -45.47 -33.89 8.32
N VAL A 346 -44.60 -32.95 7.96
CA VAL A 346 -43.60 -33.07 6.88
C VAL A 346 -42.18 -32.84 7.39
N THR A 347 -42.04 -32.41 8.64
CA THR A 347 -40.76 -31.98 9.20
C THR A 347 -39.99 -33.14 9.85
N THR A 348 -38.71 -33.25 9.50
CA THR A 348 -37.72 -34.11 10.15
C THR A 348 -36.59 -33.23 10.70
N VAL A 349 -36.22 -33.40 11.96
CA VAL A 349 -35.14 -32.64 12.59
C VAL A 349 -34.09 -33.62 13.06
N GLU A 350 -32.83 -33.39 12.70
CA GLU A 350 -31.73 -34.20 13.17
C GLU A 350 -31.43 -33.91 14.66
N PRO A 351 -30.97 -34.91 15.44
CA PRO A 351 -30.75 -34.75 16.88
C PRO A 351 -29.83 -33.57 17.23
N GLU A 352 -28.83 -33.30 16.40
CA GLU A 352 -27.86 -32.21 16.58
C GLU A 352 -28.50 -30.82 16.36
N ALA A 353 -29.58 -30.75 15.59
CA ALA A 353 -30.30 -29.51 15.29
C ALA A 353 -31.44 -29.19 16.27
N GLU A 354 -31.87 -30.16 17.08
CA GLU A 354 -33.05 -30.07 17.96
C GLU A 354 -32.96 -28.93 19.00
N GLN A 355 -31.74 -28.60 19.43
CA GLN A 355 -31.48 -27.55 20.42
C GLN A 355 -30.82 -26.30 19.84
N LEU A 356 -30.62 -26.22 18.52
CA LEU A 356 -29.98 -25.05 17.90
C LEU A 356 -30.87 -23.80 18.01
N THR A 357 -30.25 -22.73 18.52
CA THR A 357 -30.85 -21.40 18.60
C THR A 357 -30.07 -20.39 17.78
N LEU A 358 -30.76 -19.49 17.08
CA LEU A 358 -30.15 -18.38 16.35
C LEU A 358 -30.77 -17.04 16.77
N GLN A 359 -30.01 -15.96 16.66
CA GLN A 359 -30.59 -14.62 16.66
C GLN A 359 -31.20 -14.32 15.30
N ALA A 360 -32.52 -14.40 15.21
CA ALA A 360 -33.25 -14.27 13.97
C ALA A 360 -34.54 -13.47 14.13
N ASP A 361 -35.06 -12.97 13.02
CA ASP A 361 -36.42 -12.45 12.93
C ASP A 361 -37.36 -13.64 12.68
N LYS A 362 -38.08 -14.03 13.73
CA LYS A 362 -39.00 -15.17 13.73
C LYS A 362 -40.01 -15.09 12.59
N ARG A 363 -40.66 -13.93 12.41
CA ARG A 363 -41.70 -13.72 11.39
C ARG A 363 -41.12 -13.93 9.99
N ARG A 364 -39.93 -13.40 9.73
CA ARG A 364 -39.27 -13.54 8.42
C ARG A 364 -38.87 -14.99 8.13
N LEU A 365 -38.39 -15.74 9.11
CA LEU A 365 -38.06 -17.15 8.94
C LEU A 365 -39.29 -18.04 8.77
N GLU A 366 -40.37 -17.78 9.52
CA GLU A 366 -41.66 -18.48 9.32
C GLU A 366 -42.14 -18.29 7.87
N ARG A 367 -42.02 -17.07 7.34
CA ARG A 367 -42.36 -16.75 5.95
C ARG A 367 -41.47 -17.50 4.94
N VAL A 368 -40.17 -17.62 5.22
CA VAL A 368 -39.23 -18.39 4.37
C VAL A 368 -39.69 -19.84 4.24
N VAL A 369 -39.96 -20.49 5.38
CA VAL A 369 -40.39 -21.88 5.41
C VAL A 369 -41.75 -22.05 4.74
N ALA A 370 -42.72 -21.19 5.07
CA ALA A 370 -44.06 -21.23 4.49
C ALA A 370 -44.02 -21.08 2.95
N ASN A 371 -43.28 -20.10 2.42
CA ASN A 371 -43.20 -19.88 0.98
C ASN A 371 -42.56 -21.06 0.23
N LEU A 372 -41.53 -21.70 0.82
CA LEU A 372 -40.90 -22.87 0.21
C LEU A 372 -41.84 -24.08 0.20
N VAL A 373 -42.57 -24.30 1.29
CA VAL A 373 -43.55 -25.40 1.40
C VAL A 373 -44.77 -25.15 0.51
N GLU A 374 -45.32 -23.93 0.48
CA GLU A 374 -46.44 -23.55 -0.40
C GLU A 374 -46.02 -23.73 -1.87
N ASN A 375 -44.80 -23.35 -2.25
CA ASN A 375 -44.28 -23.60 -3.59
C ASN A 375 -44.20 -25.11 -3.92
N ALA A 376 -43.80 -25.95 -2.96
CA ALA A 376 -43.76 -27.39 -3.17
C ALA A 376 -45.17 -28.00 -3.32
N GLU A 377 -46.14 -27.55 -2.52
CA GLU A 377 -47.55 -27.98 -2.58
C GLU A 377 -48.23 -27.53 -3.88
N ASP A 378 -48.15 -26.24 -4.20
CA ASP A 378 -48.94 -25.64 -5.28
C ASP A 378 -48.35 -25.87 -6.67
N HIS A 379 -47.03 -26.08 -6.77
CA HIS A 379 -46.33 -26.06 -8.06
C HIS A 379 -45.49 -27.30 -8.35
N ALA A 380 -45.25 -28.17 -7.36
CA ALA A 380 -44.35 -29.31 -7.52
C ALA A 380 -44.92 -30.61 -6.95
N GLY A 381 -46.24 -30.79 -7.04
CA GLY A 381 -46.90 -32.07 -6.74
C GLY A 381 -46.82 -32.50 -5.27
N GLY A 382 -46.58 -31.55 -4.35
CA GLY A 382 -46.55 -31.78 -2.91
C GLY A 382 -45.15 -31.73 -2.29
N CYS A 383 -45.09 -31.22 -1.05
CA CYS A 383 -43.89 -31.25 -0.21
C CYS A 383 -43.58 -32.70 0.23
N LYS A 384 -42.39 -33.20 -0.10
CA LYS A 384 -41.90 -34.52 0.33
C LYS A 384 -41.37 -34.50 1.75
N GLY A 385 -40.77 -33.40 2.15
CA GLY A 385 -40.28 -33.24 3.51
C GLY A 385 -39.48 -31.97 3.68
N VAL A 386 -39.44 -31.52 4.93
CA VAL A 386 -38.57 -30.44 5.38
C VAL A 386 -37.59 -31.02 6.38
N THR A 387 -36.29 -30.97 6.08
CA THR A 387 -35.25 -31.48 6.97
C THR A 387 -34.46 -30.33 7.57
N VAL A 388 -34.23 -30.37 8.88
CA VAL A 388 -33.36 -29.42 9.59
C VAL A 388 -32.16 -30.17 10.11
N THR A 389 -30.97 -29.74 9.69
CA THR A 389 -29.69 -30.36 10.05
C THR A 389 -28.73 -29.31 10.63
N ALA A 390 -27.82 -29.76 11.48
CA ALA A 390 -26.70 -28.94 11.92
C ALA A 390 -25.60 -29.05 10.86
N GLY A 391 -25.15 -27.94 10.28
CA GLY A 391 -24.23 -28.01 9.14
C GLY A 391 -23.75 -26.67 8.62
N GLY A 392 -22.62 -26.69 7.93
CA GLY A 392 -21.98 -25.48 7.38
C GLY A 392 -21.48 -24.55 8.50
N LEU A 393 -21.99 -23.31 8.51
CA LEU A 393 -21.68 -22.30 9.53
C LEU A 393 -22.74 -22.20 10.64
N GLY A 394 -23.82 -23.00 10.61
CA GLY A 394 -24.90 -22.93 11.59
C GLY A 394 -25.98 -23.99 11.39
N VAL A 395 -27.09 -23.62 10.76
CA VAL A 395 -28.22 -24.51 10.48
C VAL A 395 -28.49 -24.59 8.98
N VAL A 396 -28.85 -25.78 8.51
CA VAL A 396 -29.26 -26.03 7.12
C VAL A 396 -30.69 -26.56 7.12
N ILE A 397 -31.57 -25.85 6.40
CA ILE A 397 -32.97 -26.22 6.20
C ILE A 397 -33.13 -26.65 4.74
N THR A 398 -33.54 -27.88 4.50
CA THR A 398 -33.80 -28.40 3.15
C THR A 398 -35.28 -28.68 2.95
N VAL A 399 -35.87 -28.17 1.86
CA VAL A 399 -37.25 -28.45 1.45
C VAL A 399 -37.22 -29.23 0.15
N ASP A 400 -37.79 -30.42 0.18
CA ASP A 400 -37.85 -31.36 -0.96
C ASP A 400 -39.25 -31.39 -1.56
N ASP A 401 -39.35 -31.33 -2.89
CA ASP A 401 -40.61 -31.44 -3.62
C ASP A 401 -40.72 -32.71 -4.48
N SER A 402 -41.91 -32.91 -5.07
CA SER A 402 -42.24 -34.05 -5.95
C SER A 402 -42.24 -33.67 -7.44
N GLY A 403 -41.73 -32.50 -7.79
CA GLY A 403 -41.88 -31.91 -9.11
C GLY A 403 -40.95 -32.50 -10.17
N PRO A 404 -40.97 -31.96 -11.41
CA PRO A 404 -40.02 -32.34 -12.44
C PRO A 404 -38.58 -31.86 -12.17
N GLY A 405 -38.38 -31.05 -11.11
CA GLY A 405 -37.14 -30.34 -10.84
C GLY A 405 -37.04 -29.02 -11.62
N ILE A 406 -35.96 -28.27 -11.39
CA ILE A 406 -35.71 -26.98 -12.04
C ILE A 406 -34.56 -27.17 -13.05
N PRO A 407 -34.72 -26.72 -14.31
CA PRO A 407 -33.63 -26.73 -15.29
C PRO A 407 -32.44 -25.89 -14.82
N ASP A 408 -31.23 -26.35 -15.12
CA ASP A 408 -29.99 -25.74 -14.61
C ASP A 408 -29.85 -24.25 -15.03
N GLU A 409 -30.39 -23.88 -16.18
CA GLU A 409 -30.41 -22.50 -16.71
C GLU A 409 -31.32 -21.52 -15.94
N HIS A 410 -32.20 -22.04 -15.08
CA HIS A 410 -33.15 -21.25 -14.30
C HIS A 410 -32.82 -21.18 -12.81
N LEU A 411 -31.87 -21.98 -12.31
CA LEU A 411 -31.57 -22.11 -10.87
C LEU A 411 -31.22 -20.78 -10.19
N ASP A 412 -30.55 -19.86 -10.87
CA ASP A 412 -30.22 -18.54 -10.31
C ASP A 412 -31.38 -17.54 -10.48
N ARG A 413 -32.12 -17.64 -11.59
CA ARG A 413 -33.16 -16.67 -11.97
C ARG A 413 -34.47 -16.82 -11.20
N ILE A 414 -34.77 -18.01 -10.67
CA ILE A 414 -35.99 -18.23 -9.87
C ILE A 414 -36.03 -17.41 -8.58
N PHE A 415 -34.88 -16.92 -8.11
CA PHE A 415 -34.78 -16.05 -6.93
C PHE A 415 -34.91 -14.56 -7.28
N GLU A 416 -34.97 -14.21 -8.57
CA GLU A 416 -35.25 -12.84 -9.04
C GLU A 416 -36.75 -12.52 -8.95
N ARG A 417 -37.08 -11.23 -8.88
CA ARG A 417 -38.48 -10.78 -8.88
C ARG A 417 -39.15 -11.19 -10.20
N PHE A 418 -40.29 -11.87 -10.11
CA PHE A 418 -41.03 -12.43 -11.25
C PHE A 418 -40.29 -13.56 -11.98
N GLY A 419 -39.24 -14.13 -11.36
CA GLY A 419 -38.51 -15.28 -11.89
C GLY A 419 -39.40 -16.53 -11.93
N ARG A 420 -39.45 -17.20 -13.09
CA ARG A 420 -40.14 -18.48 -13.29
C ARG A 420 -39.29 -19.42 -14.12
N ALA A 421 -39.37 -20.72 -13.82
CA ALA A 421 -38.69 -21.77 -14.60
C ALA A 421 -39.43 -22.12 -15.91
N ASP A 422 -40.72 -21.81 -16.04
CA ASP A 422 -41.48 -21.93 -17.29
C ASP A 422 -42.43 -20.71 -17.44
N PRO A 423 -42.27 -19.87 -18.49
CA PRO A 423 -43.17 -18.75 -18.77
C PRO A 423 -44.57 -19.17 -19.25
N THR A 424 -44.70 -20.40 -19.78
CA THR A 424 -45.91 -20.88 -20.48
C THR A 424 -46.81 -21.78 -19.63
N GLY A 425 -46.30 -22.29 -18.51
CA GLY A 425 -47.07 -23.10 -17.56
C GLY A 425 -48.08 -22.27 -16.76
N GLY A 426 -49.35 -22.70 -16.74
CA GLY A 426 -50.46 -22.10 -15.99
C GLY A 426 -50.37 -22.21 -14.45
N GLY A 427 -49.17 -22.11 -13.88
CA GLY A 427 -48.94 -22.17 -12.44
C GLY A 427 -49.60 -20.99 -11.69
N ARG A 428 -50.22 -21.29 -10.54
CA ARG A 428 -50.98 -20.34 -9.70
C ARG A 428 -50.15 -19.19 -9.08
N GLY A 429 -48.82 -19.20 -9.12
CA GLY A 429 -47.94 -18.21 -8.47
C GLY A 429 -47.50 -17.03 -9.37
N VAL A 430 -47.07 -15.91 -8.77
CA VAL A 430 -46.61 -14.69 -9.49
C VAL A 430 -45.08 -14.63 -9.66
N GLY A 431 -44.34 -15.53 -8.99
CA GLY A 431 -42.87 -15.52 -8.98
C GLY A 431 -42.27 -14.51 -8.00
N LEU A 432 -43.00 -14.15 -6.94
CA LEU A 432 -42.51 -13.27 -5.87
C LEU A 432 -42.08 -14.05 -4.62
N GLY A 433 -42.68 -15.23 -4.36
CA GLY A 433 -42.42 -16.02 -3.16
C GLY A 433 -40.95 -16.38 -2.96
N LEU A 434 -40.29 -16.91 -4.01
CA LEU A 434 -38.86 -17.27 -3.94
C LEU A 434 -37.93 -16.05 -3.85
N ALA A 435 -38.33 -14.91 -4.42
CA ALA A 435 -37.59 -13.65 -4.26
C ALA A 435 -37.69 -13.10 -2.83
N ILE A 436 -38.85 -13.25 -2.17
CA ILE A 436 -39.04 -12.95 -0.74
C ILE A 436 -38.15 -13.86 0.09
N VAL A 437 -38.13 -15.16 -0.20
CA VAL A 437 -37.27 -16.12 0.50
C VAL A 437 -35.80 -15.71 0.41
N ALA A 438 -35.28 -15.48 -0.80
CA ALA A 438 -33.89 -15.11 -1.01
C ALA A 438 -33.51 -13.84 -0.23
N ARG A 439 -34.39 -12.84 -0.24
CA ARG A 439 -34.20 -11.59 0.50
C ARG A 439 -34.16 -11.80 2.02
N HIS A 440 -35.10 -12.56 2.56
CA HIS A 440 -35.18 -12.82 4.00
C HIS A 440 -33.96 -13.64 4.47
N VAL A 441 -33.51 -14.60 3.68
CA VAL A 441 -32.30 -15.39 3.95
C VAL A 441 -31.05 -14.49 3.92
N GLN A 442 -30.95 -13.61 2.92
CA GLN A 442 -29.83 -12.67 2.81
C GLN A 442 -29.80 -11.66 3.97
N TRP A 443 -30.96 -11.22 4.47
CA TRP A 443 -31.04 -10.36 5.66
C TRP A 443 -30.47 -11.05 6.91
N HIS A 444 -30.63 -12.38 7.01
CA HIS A 444 -30.03 -13.22 8.04
C HIS A 444 -28.57 -13.59 7.74
N GLN A 445 -27.95 -13.01 6.71
CA GLN A 445 -26.59 -13.34 6.24
C GLN A 445 -26.43 -14.80 5.82
N GLY A 446 -27.53 -15.46 5.48
CA GLY A 446 -27.55 -16.82 4.97
C GLY A 446 -27.47 -16.89 3.45
N THR A 447 -27.50 -18.12 2.94
CA THR A 447 -27.56 -18.42 1.51
C THR A 447 -28.71 -19.36 1.20
N ILE A 448 -29.36 -19.17 0.05
CA ILE A 448 -30.33 -20.12 -0.50
C ILE A 448 -29.85 -20.64 -1.84
N GLN A 449 -30.04 -21.93 -2.07
CA GLN A 449 -29.75 -22.60 -3.34
C GLN A 449 -30.90 -23.52 -3.73
N ALA A 450 -31.14 -23.64 -5.03
CA ALA A 450 -31.98 -24.69 -5.59
C ALA A 450 -31.09 -25.74 -6.27
N GLY A 451 -31.48 -27.01 -6.15
CA GLY A 451 -30.79 -28.12 -6.77
C GLY A 451 -31.72 -29.28 -7.08
N LYS A 452 -31.16 -30.37 -7.61
CA LYS A 452 -31.90 -31.59 -7.93
C LYS A 452 -31.95 -32.50 -6.70
N ARG A 453 -33.14 -33.01 -6.38
CA ARG A 453 -33.31 -34.03 -5.35
C ARG A 453 -32.84 -35.40 -5.89
N PRO A 454 -32.07 -36.19 -5.12
CA PRO A 454 -31.53 -37.49 -5.60
C PRO A 454 -32.60 -38.48 -6.08
N GLU A 455 -33.78 -38.44 -5.45
CA GLU A 455 -34.93 -39.31 -5.75
C GLU A 455 -35.93 -38.67 -6.75
N GLY A 456 -35.53 -37.57 -7.42
CA GLY A 456 -36.41 -36.78 -8.29
C GLY A 456 -37.15 -35.67 -7.53
N GLY A 457 -37.39 -34.54 -8.21
CA GLY A 457 -37.85 -33.28 -7.61
C GLY A 457 -36.77 -32.20 -7.55
N ALA A 458 -37.13 -31.02 -7.07
CA ALA A 458 -36.17 -30.01 -6.65
C ALA A 458 -35.95 -30.07 -5.13
N ARG A 459 -34.76 -29.62 -4.73
CA ARG A 459 -34.35 -29.41 -3.34
C ARG A 459 -33.97 -27.96 -3.17
N PHE A 460 -34.63 -27.25 -2.27
CA PHE A 460 -34.23 -25.92 -1.83
C PHE A 460 -33.44 -26.04 -0.54
N THR A 461 -32.23 -25.47 -0.50
CA THR A 461 -31.33 -25.53 0.66
C THR A 461 -31.10 -24.11 1.16
N VAL A 462 -31.50 -23.85 2.40
CA VAL A 462 -31.27 -22.59 3.11
C VAL A 462 -30.23 -22.82 4.20
N GLU A 463 -29.11 -22.11 4.12
CA GLU A 463 -28.05 -22.12 5.13
C GLU A 463 -28.05 -20.81 5.89
N LEU A 464 -28.13 -20.87 7.23
CA LEU A 464 -28.05 -19.69 8.09
C LEU A 464 -26.85 -19.83 9.04
N PRO A 465 -25.99 -18.80 9.15
CA PRO A 465 -24.83 -18.85 10.04
C PRO A 465 -25.26 -18.81 11.52
N ALA A 466 -24.59 -19.61 12.34
CA ALA A 466 -24.62 -19.47 13.79
C ALA A 466 -23.95 -18.14 14.14
N THR A 467 -24.63 -17.34 14.95
CA THR A 467 -24.14 -16.03 15.39
C THR A 467 -23.32 -16.14 16.66
#